data_AF-A0A9P5GHI4-F1
#
_entry.id   AF-A0A9P5GHI4-F1
#
_cell.length_a   1.000
_cell.length_b   1.000
_cell.length_c   1.000
_cell.angle_alpha   90.00
_cell.angle_beta   90.00
_cell.angle_gamma   90.00
#
_symmetry.space_group_name_H-M   'P 1'
#
loop_
_entity.id
_entity.type
_entity.pdbx_description
1 polymer ?
#
loop_
_entity_poly.entity_id
_entity_poly.type
_entity_poly.pdbx_seq_one_letter_code
_entity_poly.pdbx_strand_id
1 'polypeptide(L)'
;MRLHEKFGHVLTWITLVNALPSPSGHINEPSCRFAHQHSQKQILQDPTAFINDMLYWEGKFHQNNISYNSNNGISYDGTNIDWVTGKATAKHTFSAASKESLQIMLYTHAVAGSPEAARFLSPDNTAEAPEIAASIMQKKLQTYLKFNETYPGFGGFLPWVSADTQDMTPMSDWVNRVPGLDNGELVWAVYGFIQALENTGDKRYQELAQKWQVWMDYTKTTAAKIFYKGNGRVCTVIDIKDQSLPVNHPDQSYLCETKDLLDDPFEGEIFTFWLQFFGGLSKADKKALWEVKKSQLVSVDYEMGEFGPITVQKGL
;
A
#
# COMPACT_ATOMS: atom_id res chain seq x y z
N MET A 1 29.35 19.88 70.51
CA MET A 1 30.34 20.54 69.62
C MET A 1 30.14 19.95 68.24
N ARG A 2 29.58 20.74 67.31
CA ARG A 2 29.19 20.32 65.96
C ARG A 2 30.43 20.06 65.11
N LEU A 3 30.47 18.92 64.42
CA LEU A 3 31.27 18.72 63.22
C LEU A 3 30.32 18.27 62.12
N HIS A 4 30.08 19.19 61.18
CA HIS A 4 29.35 18.97 59.95
C HIS A 4 30.25 18.19 58.99
N GLU A 5 29.91 16.94 58.68
CA GLU A 5 30.39 16.29 57.46
C GLU A 5 29.51 16.75 56.29
N LYS A 6 30.15 17.44 55.34
CA LYS A 6 29.55 17.82 54.07
C LYS A 6 29.57 16.60 53.15
N PHE A 7 28.43 15.96 52.96
CA PHE A 7 28.22 15.08 51.81
C PHE A 7 28.10 15.93 50.55
N GLY A 8 29.18 16.01 49.79
CA GLY A 8 29.15 16.51 48.42
C GLY A 8 28.54 15.44 47.52
N HIS A 9 27.28 15.60 47.14
CA HIS A 9 26.72 14.85 46.02
C HIS A 9 27.34 15.37 44.72
N VAL A 10 28.26 14.59 44.15
CA VAL A 10 28.67 14.75 42.75
C VAL A 10 27.49 14.31 41.90
N LEU A 11 26.73 15.27 41.38
CA LEU A 11 25.73 15.03 40.33
C LEU A 11 26.51 14.70 39.05
N THR A 12 26.68 13.41 38.78
CA THR A 12 27.17 12.95 37.48
C THR A 12 26.02 13.16 36.49
N TRP A 13 26.10 14.24 35.71
CA TRP A 13 25.30 14.39 34.50
C TRP A 13 25.74 13.29 33.53
N ILE A 14 24.99 12.19 33.50
CA ILE A 14 25.03 11.26 32.37
C ILE A 14 24.38 12.03 31.23
N THR A 15 25.20 12.65 30.39
CA THR A 15 24.79 13.03 29.05
C THR A 15 24.36 11.73 28.38
N LEU A 16 23.05 11.55 28.20
CA LEU A 16 22.51 10.68 27.16
C LEU A 16 23.10 11.21 25.85
N VAL A 17 24.20 10.60 25.43
CA VAL A 17 24.64 10.67 24.05
C VAL A 17 23.51 10.00 23.30
N ASN A 18 22.64 10.81 22.68
CA ASN A 18 21.86 10.35 21.55
C ASN A 18 22.85 9.62 20.67
N ALA A 19 22.63 8.31 20.49
CA ALA A 19 23.32 7.56 19.46
C ALA A 19 23.01 8.29 18.16
N LEU A 20 23.93 9.15 17.74
CA LEU A 20 23.96 9.68 16.40
C LEU A 20 23.90 8.46 15.48
N PRO A 21 23.04 8.45 14.45
CA PRO A 21 23.11 7.43 13.44
C PRO A 21 24.57 7.34 12.99
N SER A 22 25.13 6.13 13.05
CA SER A 22 26.48 5.90 12.55
C SER A 22 26.53 6.42 11.11
N PRO A 23 27.46 7.32 10.74
CA PRO A 23 27.56 7.87 9.40
C PRO A 23 28.11 6.85 8.38
N SER A 24 28.00 5.55 8.67
CA SER A 24 28.25 4.49 7.69
C SER A 24 27.05 4.34 6.75
N GLY A 25 26.62 5.46 6.15
CA GLY A 25 25.93 5.42 4.88
C GLY A 25 26.95 4.89 3.87
N HIS A 26 26.77 3.64 3.43
CA HIS A 26 27.43 3.21 2.21
C HIS A 26 26.85 4.04 1.04
N ILE A 27 27.50 5.17 0.77
CA ILE A 27 27.28 6.04 -0.40
C ILE A 27 27.61 5.27 -1.70
N ASN A 28 28.30 4.14 -1.61
CA ASN A 28 28.71 3.36 -2.76
C ASN A 28 27.60 2.42 -3.24
N GLU A 29 27.45 2.33 -4.56
CA GLU A 29 26.65 1.34 -5.27
C GLU A 29 27.13 -0.10 -4.92
N PRO A 30 26.25 -0.95 -4.35
CA PRO A 30 26.58 -2.36 -4.09
C PRO A 30 26.58 -3.16 -5.39
N SER A 31 27.29 -4.30 -5.42
CA SER A 31 27.26 -5.21 -6.58
C SER A 31 25.85 -5.75 -6.85
N CYS A 32 25.44 -5.88 -8.12
CA CYS A 32 24.13 -6.46 -8.50
C CYS A 32 23.91 -7.86 -7.89
N ARG A 33 24.96 -8.64 -7.72
CA ARG A 33 24.89 -9.96 -7.10
C ARG A 33 25.31 -9.93 -5.62
N PHE A 34 24.99 -8.87 -4.87
CA PHE A 34 25.45 -8.69 -3.48
C PHE A 34 25.08 -9.84 -2.53
N ALA A 35 23.98 -10.57 -2.76
CA ALA A 35 23.44 -11.54 -1.79
C ALA A 35 24.45 -12.61 -1.32
N HIS A 36 25.32 -13.11 -2.20
CA HIS A 36 26.33 -14.12 -1.84
C HIS A 36 27.60 -13.53 -1.20
N GLN A 37 27.70 -12.19 -1.12
CA GLN A 37 28.76 -11.49 -0.42
C GLN A 37 28.49 -11.41 1.09
N HIS A 38 27.23 -11.68 1.49
CA HIS A 38 26.80 -11.76 2.87
C HIS A 38 26.56 -13.24 3.24
N SER A 39 27.26 -13.74 4.25
CA SER A 39 26.94 -15.04 4.85
C SER A 39 25.68 -14.93 5.70
N GLN A 40 24.95 -16.04 5.87
CA GLN A 40 23.81 -16.10 6.78
C GLN A 40 24.17 -15.61 8.19
N LYS A 41 25.35 -15.96 8.70
CA LYS A 41 25.81 -15.51 10.02
C LYS A 41 25.96 -13.99 10.08
N GLN A 42 26.49 -13.36 9.04
CA GLN A 42 26.61 -11.89 8.98
C GLN A 42 25.24 -11.23 8.97
N ILE A 43 24.29 -11.73 8.17
CA ILE A 43 22.91 -11.20 8.11
C ILE A 43 22.23 -11.31 9.48
N LEU A 44 22.39 -12.45 10.17
CA LEU A 44 21.80 -12.67 11.51
C LEU A 44 22.49 -11.86 12.61
N GLN A 45 23.74 -11.44 12.41
CA GLN A 45 24.48 -10.59 13.35
C GLN A 45 24.09 -9.11 13.19
N ASP A 46 23.99 -8.64 11.96
CA ASP A 46 23.51 -7.30 11.63
C ASP A 46 22.87 -7.29 10.22
N PRO A 47 21.54 -7.20 10.12
CA PRO A 47 20.85 -7.23 8.83
C PRO A 47 20.94 -5.90 8.07
N THR A 48 21.43 -4.82 8.71
CA THR A 48 21.37 -3.45 8.17
C THR A 48 22.09 -3.32 6.84
N ALA A 49 23.31 -3.87 6.73
CA ALA A 49 24.10 -3.81 5.50
C ALA A 49 23.41 -4.56 4.35
N PHE A 50 22.87 -5.76 4.63
CA PHE A 50 22.15 -6.55 3.64
C PHE A 50 20.88 -5.84 3.17
N ILE A 51 20.09 -5.27 4.08
CA ILE A 51 18.88 -4.52 3.76
C ILE A 51 19.22 -3.27 2.94
N ASN A 52 20.29 -2.55 3.28
CA ASN A 52 20.71 -1.36 2.53
C ASN A 52 21.13 -1.68 1.08
N ASP A 53 21.77 -2.84 0.87
CA ASP A 53 22.12 -3.32 -0.47
C ASP A 53 20.87 -3.76 -1.25
N MET A 54 19.95 -4.45 -0.58
CA MET A 54 18.66 -4.87 -1.14
C MET A 54 17.84 -3.66 -1.58
N LEU A 55 17.65 -2.66 -0.71
CA LEU A 55 16.86 -1.45 -1.02
C LEU A 55 17.43 -0.68 -2.22
N TYR A 56 18.76 -0.64 -2.38
CA TYR A 56 19.39 -0.01 -3.55
C TYR A 56 18.97 -0.70 -4.86
N TRP A 57 19.05 -2.03 -4.90
CA TRP A 57 18.75 -2.80 -6.11
C TRP A 57 17.25 -2.92 -6.39
N GLU A 58 16.43 -3.07 -5.35
CA GLU A 58 14.98 -3.00 -5.46
C GLU A 58 14.52 -1.61 -5.95
N GLY A 59 15.21 -0.55 -5.55
CA GLY A 59 15.01 0.80 -6.08
C GLY A 59 15.14 0.91 -7.59
N LYS A 60 15.97 0.05 -8.21
CA LYS A 60 16.10 -0.01 -9.68
C LYS A 60 14.85 -0.59 -10.36
N PHE A 61 13.91 -1.19 -9.63
CA PHE A 61 12.60 -1.53 -10.18
C PHE A 61 11.75 -0.26 -10.43
N HIS A 62 11.92 0.81 -9.64
CA HIS A 62 11.19 2.07 -9.78
C HIS A 62 11.71 2.90 -10.96
N GLN A 63 11.31 2.49 -12.17
CA GLN A 63 11.64 3.16 -13.41
C GLN A 63 10.43 3.16 -14.35
N ASN A 64 10.37 4.19 -15.19
CA ASN A 64 9.40 4.25 -16.28
C ASN A 64 9.54 3.03 -17.20
N ASN A 65 8.43 2.45 -17.64
CA ASN A 65 8.36 1.24 -18.46
C ASN A 65 8.89 -0.05 -17.79
N ILE A 66 9.20 -0.02 -16.49
CA ILE A 66 9.54 -1.21 -15.70
C ILE A 66 8.43 -1.52 -14.69
N SER A 67 8.14 -0.57 -13.79
CA SER A 67 7.16 -0.74 -12.70
C SER A 67 6.04 0.28 -12.71
N TYR A 68 6.19 1.37 -13.46
CA TYR A 68 5.13 2.38 -13.60
C TYR A 68 5.29 3.17 -14.89
N ASN A 69 4.25 3.91 -15.23
CA ASN A 69 4.22 4.86 -16.33
C ASN A 69 4.43 6.28 -15.79
N SER A 70 5.55 6.93 -16.13
CA SER A 70 5.88 8.26 -15.59
C SER A 70 5.03 9.40 -16.16
N ASN A 71 4.26 9.14 -17.23
CA ASN A 71 3.36 10.12 -17.85
C ASN A 71 2.06 10.28 -17.06
N ASN A 72 1.52 9.19 -16.50
CA ASN A 72 0.24 9.18 -15.78
C ASN A 72 0.39 8.80 -14.29
N GLY A 73 1.57 8.33 -13.87
CA GLY A 73 1.89 7.94 -12.49
C GLY A 73 1.35 6.59 -12.06
N ILE A 74 0.78 5.77 -12.96
CA ILE A 74 0.14 4.48 -12.63
C ILE A 74 1.15 3.33 -12.65
N SER A 75 1.06 2.40 -11.69
CA SER A 75 1.89 1.19 -11.70
C SER A 75 1.60 0.28 -12.89
N TYR A 76 2.60 -0.51 -13.25
CA TYR A 76 2.43 -1.77 -13.97
C TYR A 76 2.49 -2.90 -12.96
N ASP A 77 1.87 -4.04 -13.28
CA ASP A 77 2.05 -5.26 -12.50
C ASP A 77 3.53 -5.68 -12.44
N GLY A 78 4.25 -5.48 -13.54
CA GLY A 78 5.70 -5.66 -13.60
C GLY A 78 6.22 -5.70 -15.03
N THR A 79 7.42 -6.27 -15.21
CA THR A 79 7.99 -6.52 -16.52
C THR A 79 8.73 -7.84 -16.57
N ASN A 80 8.65 -8.50 -17.71
CA ASN A 80 9.53 -9.61 -18.02
C ASN A 80 10.97 -9.11 -18.16
N ILE A 81 11.91 -9.99 -17.87
CA ILE A 81 13.33 -9.80 -18.13
C ILE A 81 13.83 -10.89 -19.09
N ASP A 82 14.79 -10.52 -19.94
CA ASP A 82 15.43 -11.45 -20.85
C ASP A 82 16.17 -12.55 -20.08
N TRP A 83 16.02 -13.78 -20.56
CA TRP A 83 16.54 -14.98 -19.89
C TRP A 83 18.07 -14.96 -19.72
N VAL A 84 18.81 -14.39 -20.67
CA VAL A 84 20.28 -14.43 -20.67
C VAL A 84 20.85 -13.18 -19.99
N THR A 85 20.31 -12.02 -20.33
CA THR A 85 20.87 -10.73 -19.91
C THR A 85 20.26 -10.17 -18.64
N GLY A 86 19.08 -10.66 -18.23
CA GLY A 86 18.34 -10.13 -17.08
C GLY A 86 17.81 -8.70 -17.28
N LYS A 87 17.84 -8.17 -18.51
CA LYS A 87 17.35 -6.82 -18.82
C LYS A 87 15.85 -6.84 -19.11
N ALA A 88 15.15 -5.75 -18.80
CA ALA A 88 13.72 -5.60 -19.08
C ALA A 88 13.41 -5.82 -20.57
N THR A 89 12.31 -6.53 -20.86
CA THR A 89 11.85 -6.87 -22.22
C THR A 89 10.41 -6.42 -22.46
N ALA A 90 9.44 -7.20 -21.97
CA ALA A 90 8.02 -6.98 -22.19
C ALA A 90 7.32 -6.66 -20.87
N LYS A 91 6.93 -5.40 -20.70
CA LYS A 91 6.16 -4.94 -19.54
C LYS A 91 4.74 -5.49 -19.55
N HIS A 92 4.20 -5.76 -18.37
CA HIS A 92 2.77 -6.01 -18.21
C HIS A 92 2.08 -4.66 -18.32
N THR A 93 1.29 -4.47 -19.38
CA THR A 93 0.62 -3.19 -19.67
C THR A 93 -0.59 -2.93 -18.78
N PHE A 94 -0.80 -3.77 -17.77
CA PHE A 94 -1.94 -3.74 -16.85
C PHE A 94 -1.48 -3.65 -15.40
N SER A 95 -2.38 -3.21 -14.52
CA SER A 95 -2.20 -3.20 -13.07
C SER A 95 -3.55 -3.24 -12.36
N ALA A 96 -3.53 -3.14 -11.03
CA ALA A 96 -4.71 -3.15 -10.16
C ALA A 96 -4.45 -2.31 -8.91
N ALA A 97 -5.52 -2.00 -8.17
CA ALA A 97 -5.46 -1.26 -6.91
C ALA A 97 -4.50 -1.89 -5.88
N SER A 98 -4.27 -3.20 -5.93
CA SER A 98 -3.32 -3.92 -5.08
C SER A 98 -1.87 -3.48 -5.31
N LYS A 99 -1.42 -3.36 -6.55
CA LYS A 99 -0.06 -2.86 -6.86
C LYS A 99 0.06 -1.37 -6.60
N GLU A 100 -1.01 -0.61 -6.84
CA GLU A 100 -1.07 0.80 -6.45
C GLU A 100 -0.86 0.96 -4.93
N SER A 101 -1.42 0.06 -4.11
CA SER A 101 -1.24 0.10 -2.65
C SER A 101 0.24 -0.04 -2.25
N LEU A 102 0.98 -0.99 -2.83
CA LEU A 102 2.41 -1.19 -2.56
C LEU A 102 3.23 0.05 -2.93
N GLN A 103 2.96 0.61 -4.11
CA GLN A 103 3.64 1.81 -4.58
C GLN A 103 3.34 3.03 -3.68
N ILE A 104 2.09 3.21 -3.26
CA ILE A 104 1.67 4.32 -2.40
C ILE A 104 2.21 4.15 -0.97
N MET A 105 2.31 2.93 -0.45
CA MET A 105 2.95 2.68 0.86
C MET A 105 4.44 3.05 0.84
N LEU A 106 5.16 2.73 -0.24
CA LEU A 106 6.54 3.22 -0.42
C LEU A 106 6.59 4.76 -0.42
N TYR A 107 5.70 5.42 -1.15
CA TYR A 107 5.64 6.88 -1.23
C TYR A 107 5.29 7.53 0.11
N THR A 108 4.45 6.87 0.92
CA THR A 108 4.16 7.27 2.31
C THR A 108 5.44 7.40 3.12
N HIS A 109 6.31 6.38 3.08
CA HIS A 109 7.59 6.44 3.79
C HIS A 109 8.54 7.48 3.21
N ALA A 110 8.57 7.64 1.89
CA ALA A 110 9.43 8.63 1.24
C ALA A 110 9.06 10.06 1.61
N VAL A 111 7.77 10.44 1.55
CA VAL A 111 7.35 11.80 1.95
C VAL A 111 7.51 12.06 3.44
N ALA A 112 7.47 11.01 4.26
CA ALA A 112 7.80 11.09 5.69
C ALA A 112 9.31 11.24 5.98
N GLY A 113 10.17 11.20 4.95
CA GLY A 113 11.62 11.37 5.09
C GLY A 113 12.37 10.13 5.56
N SER A 114 11.84 8.91 5.35
CA SER A 114 12.53 7.67 5.70
C SER A 114 13.83 7.52 4.88
N PRO A 115 15.00 7.33 5.54
CA PRO A 115 16.26 7.04 4.87
C PRO A 115 16.21 5.77 4.00
N GLU A 116 15.46 4.76 4.42
CA GLU A 116 15.29 3.48 3.71
C GLU A 116 14.47 3.67 2.43
N ALA A 117 13.37 4.43 2.50
CA ALA A 117 12.59 4.77 1.32
C ALA A 117 13.38 5.68 0.37
N ALA A 118 14.23 6.58 0.90
CA ALA A 118 15.13 7.37 0.09
C ALA A 118 16.24 6.53 -0.56
N ARG A 119 16.77 5.53 0.13
CA ARG A 119 17.71 4.55 -0.44
C ARG A 119 17.11 3.79 -1.61
N PHE A 120 15.80 3.51 -1.56
CA PHE A 120 15.06 2.90 -2.65
C PHE A 120 14.81 3.91 -3.80
N LEU A 121 14.21 5.07 -3.52
CA LEU A 121 13.73 5.99 -4.57
C LEU A 121 14.79 6.88 -5.20
N SER A 122 15.77 7.31 -4.41
CA SER A 122 16.81 8.26 -4.85
C SER A 122 18.12 8.02 -4.09
N PRO A 123 18.77 6.85 -4.30
CA PRO A 123 19.98 6.49 -3.55
C PRO A 123 21.13 7.47 -3.74
N ASP A 124 21.19 8.14 -4.89
CA ASP A 124 22.27 9.08 -5.24
C ASP A 124 21.99 10.50 -4.72
N ASN A 125 20.72 10.85 -4.50
CA ASN A 125 20.31 12.11 -3.89
C ASN A 125 19.08 11.92 -2.99
N THR A 126 19.32 11.43 -1.77
CA THR A 126 18.26 11.02 -0.84
C THR A 126 17.30 12.15 -0.46
N ALA A 127 17.73 13.40 -0.54
CA ALA A 127 16.90 14.57 -0.28
C ALA A 127 15.77 14.77 -1.31
N GLU A 128 15.86 14.18 -2.50
CA GLU A 128 14.83 14.30 -3.55
C GLU A 128 13.68 13.30 -3.39
N ALA A 129 13.85 12.24 -2.59
CA ALA A 129 12.86 11.18 -2.47
C ALA A 129 11.44 11.66 -2.09
N PRO A 130 11.25 12.60 -1.14
CA PRO A 130 9.93 13.16 -0.84
C PRO A 130 9.27 13.83 -2.06
N GLU A 131 10.02 14.63 -2.80
CA GLU A 131 9.48 15.40 -3.94
C GLU A 131 9.18 14.47 -5.13
N ILE A 132 10.00 13.44 -5.36
CA ILE A 132 9.73 12.39 -6.37
C ILE A 132 8.40 11.70 -6.05
N ALA A 133 8.21 11.27 -4.81
CA ALA A 133 6.98 10.61 -4.37
C ALA A 133 5.76 11.53 -4.50
N ALA A 134 5.84 12.78 -4.03
CA ALA A 134 4.75 13.75 -4.11
C ALA A 134 4.38 14.09 -5.57
N SER A 135 5.37 14.27 -6.44
CA SER A 135 5.17 14.58 -7.86
C SER A 135 4.45 13.43 -8.60
N ILE A 136 4.86 12.18 -8.36
CA ILE A 136 4.18 11.02 -8.93
C ILE A 136 2.75 10.91 -8.39
N MET A 137 2.54 11.11 -7.09
CA MET A 137 1.21 11.07 -6.48
C MET A 137 0.29 12.18 -6.99
N GLN A 138 0.81 13.35 -7.34
CA GLN A 138 0.03 14.40 -7.98
C GLN A 138 -0.46 13.98 -9.37
N LYS A 139 0.42 13.39 -10.21
CA LYS A 139 0.02 12.87 -11.53
C LYS A 139 -0.97 11.72 -11.40
N LYS A 140 -0.71 10.77 -10.51
CA LYS A 140 -1.57 9.62 -10.23
C LYS A 140 -3.00 10.07 -9.89
N LEU A 141 -3.14 11.07 -9.01
CA LEU A 141 -4.45 11.60 -8.65
C LEU A 141 -5.20 12.19 -9.85
N GLN A 142 -4.50 12.92 -10.73
CA GLN A 142 -5.12 13.46 -11.95
C GLN A 142 -5.66 12.33 -12.84
N THR A 143 -4.89 11.25 -13.00
CA THR A 143 -5.31 10.07 -13.75
C THR A 143 -6.50 9.37 -13.11
N TYR A 144 -6.52 9.23 -11.77
CA TYR A 144 -7.65 8.66 -11.02
C TYR A 144 -8.93 9.49 -11.21
N LEU A 145 -8.82 10.81 -11.14
CA LEU A 145 -9.96 11.71 -11.34
C LEU A 145 -10.48 11.63 -12.78
N LYS A 146 -9.58 11.52 -13.77
CA LYS A 146 -9.98 11.35 -15.17
C LYS A 146 -10.66 10.01 -15.42
N PHE A 147 -10.15 8.95 -14.80
CA PHE A 147 -10.78 7.64 -14.82
C PHE A 147 -12.19 7.70 -14.22
N ASN A 148 -12.37 8.33 -13.07
CA ASN A 148 -13.67 8.46 -12.42
C ASN A 148 -14.65 9.35 -13.21
N GLU A 149 -14.17 10.38 -13.91
CA GLU A 149 -14.99 11.18 -14.83
C GLU A 149 -15.51 10.33 -16.00
N THR A 150 -14.65 9.47 -16.55
CA THR A 150 -14.96 8.66 -17.74
C THR A 150 -15.79 7.41 -17.40
N TYR A 151 -15.54 6.81 -16.24
CA TYR A 151 -16.16 5.57 -15.77
C TYR A 151 -16.75 5.73 -14.36
N PRO A 152 -17.75 6.62 -14.18
CA PRO A 152 -18.28 6.96 -12.86
C PRO A 152 -19.02 5.80 -12.17
N GLY A 153 -19.37 4.74 -12.90
CA GLY A 153 -20.02 3.55 -12.36
C GLY A 153 -19.15 2.79 -11.37
N PHE A 154 -17.82 2.94 -11.44
CA PHE A 154 -16.89 2.39 -10.45
C PHE A 154 -16.92 3.14 -9.10
N GLY A 155 -17.52 4.33 -9.03
CA GLY A 155 -17.71 5.06 -7.77
C GLY A 155 -16.41 5.39 -7.04
N GLY A 156 -15.36 5.73 -7.78
CA GLY A 156 -14.04 6.07 -7.24
C GLY A 156 -13.09 4.90 -7.00
N PHE A 157 -13.58 3.66 -7.11
CA PHE A 157 -12.76 2.45 -7.02
C PHE A 157 -12.12 2.10 -8.37
N LEU A 158 -11.10 1.25 -8.36
CA LEU A 158 -10.41 0.83 -9.57
C LEU A 158 -10.66 -0.65 -9.89
N PRO A 159 -10.99 -1.00 -11.14
CA PRO A 159 -10.87 -2.37 -11.63
C PRO A 159 -9.39 -2.72 -11.83
N TRP A 160 -9.11 -3.87 -12.44
CA TRP A 160 -7.84 -4.02 -13.14
C TRP A 160 -7.86 -3.15 -14.39
N VAL A 161 -6.77 -2.43 -14.63
CA VAL A 161 -6.68 -1.35 -15.61
C VAL A 161 -5.53 -1.56 -16.57
N SER A 162 -5.68 -1.07 -17.79
CA SER A 162 -4.56 -0.75 -18.67
C SER A 162 -3.86 0.52 -18.17
N ALA A 163 -2.55 0.45 -18.00
CA ALA A 163 -1.70 1.53 -17.49
C ALA A 163 -0.73 2.09 -18.54
N ASP A 164 -0.71 1.52 -19.76
CA ASP A 164 0.28 1.84 -20.80
C ASP A 164 0.00 3.16 -21.53
N THR A 165 -1.25 3.61 -21.53
CA THR A 165 -1.69 4.86 -22.16
C THR A 165 -1.87 5.97 -21.12
N GLN A 166 -1.92 7.23 -21.58
CA GLN A 166 -2.12 8.38 -20.69
C GLN A 166 -3.37 8.22 -19.82
N ASP A 167 -4.49 7.87 -20.45
CA ASP A 167 -5.75 7.62 -19.76
C ASP A 167 -5.86 6.13 -19.41
N MET A 168 -6.26 5.84 -18.18
CA MET A 168 -6.58 4.49 -17.72
C MET A 168 -7.88 4.01 -18.36
N THR A 169 -7.92 2.73 -18.75
CA THR A 169 -9.15 2.02 -19.12
C THR A 169 -9.22 0.73 -18.34
N PRO A 170 -10.42 0.19 -18.04
CA PRO A 170 -10.52 -1.17 -17.54
C PRO A 170 -9.87 -2.16 -18.51
N MET A 171 -9.24 -3.21 -17.99
CA MET A 171 -8.86 -4.35 -18.80
C MET A 171 -10.10 -5.00 -19.41
N SER A 172 -9.97 -5.66 -20.56
CA SER A 172 -11.13 -6.20 -21.30
C SER A 172 -11.98 -7.17 -20.48
N ASP A 173 -11.34 -7.95 -19.63
CA ASP A 173 -11.96 -8.89 -18.69
C ASP A 173 -12.47 -8.21 -17.42
N TRP A 174 -12.16 -6.93 -17.20
CA TRP A 174 -12.59 -6.14 -16.03
C TRP A 174 -13.50 -4.96 -16.39
N VAL A 175 -13.94 -4.87 -17.64
CA VAL A 175 -15.04 -3.98 -18.02
C VAL A 175 -16.24 -4.34 -17.16
N ASN A 176 -16.84 -3.33 -16.52
CA ASN A 176 -17.98 -3.49 -15.64
C ASN A 176 -17.75 -4.40 -14.42
N ARG A 177 -16.50 -4.64 -14.00
CA ARG A 177 -16.19 -5.51 -12.84
C ARG A 177 -15.22 -4.81 -11.89
N VAL A 178 -15.48 -4.84 -10.59
CA VAL A 178 -14.60 -4.18 -9.60
C VAL A 178 -14.34 -5.06 -8.38
N PRO A 179 -13.06 -5.30 -8.01
CA PRO A 179 -12.72 -6.13 -6.86
C PRO A 179 -12.70 -5.32 -5.56
N GLY A 180 -13.29 -5.87 -4.49
CA GLY A 180 -13.27 -5.24 -3.17
C GLY A 180 -11.93 -5.40 -2.45
N LEU A 181 -11.26 -6.53 -2.63
CA LEU A 181 -9.97 -6.86 -1.99
C LEU A 181 -8.90 -5.83 -2.32
N ASP A 182 -8.54 -5.69 -3.60
CA ASP A 182 -7.50 -4.77 -4.08
C ASP A 182 -7.79 -3.31 -3.68
N ASN A 183 -9.06 -2.92 -3.72
CA ASN A 183 -9.47 -1.57 -3.34
C ASN A 183 -9.41 -1.34 -1.83
N GLY A 184 -9.56 -2.39 -1.02
CA GLY A 184 -9.28 -2.34 0.42
C GLY A 184 -7.84 -1.95 0.71
N GLU A 185 -6.89 -2.55 -0.01
CA GLU A 185 -5.47 -2.24 0.13
C GLU A 185 -5.19 -0.78 -0.26
N LEU A 186 -5.73 -0.35 -1.40
CA LEU A 186 -5.54 1.00 -1.92
C LEU A 186 -6.06 2.08 -0.98
N VAL A 187 -7.29 1.97 -0.45
CA VAL A 187 -7.86 3.04 0.39
C VAL A 187 -7.07 3.24 1.69
N TRP A 188 -6.55 2.16 2.28
CA TRP A 188 -5.71 2.26 3.47
C TRP A 188 -4.29 2.75 3.17
N ALA A 189 -3.71 2.40 2.02
CA ALA A 189 -2.45 2.97 1.57
C ALA A 189 -2.56 4.49 1.36
N VAL A 190 -3.64 4.96 0.71
CA VAL A 190 -3.93 6.39 0.54
C VAL A 190 -4.16 7.08 1.88
N TYR A 191 -4.89 6.44 2.81
CA TYR A 191 -5.06 6.96 4.17
C TYR A 191 -3.70 7.21 4.86
N GLY A 192 -2.78 6.24 4.79
CA GLY A 192 -1.43 6.38 5.33
C GLY A 192 -0.63 7.51 4.65
N PHE A 193 -0.73 7.62 3.32
CA PHE A 193 -0.05 8.67 2.55
C PHE A 193 -0.53 10.09 2.93
N ILE A 194 -1.84 10.28 3.08
CA ILE A 194 -2.42 11.56 3.52
C ILE A 194 -1.84 11.95 4.88
N GLN A 195 -1.84 11.02 5.84
CA GLN A 195 -1.30 11.28 7.17
C GLN A 195 0.20 11.65 7.13
N ALA A 196 0.98 10.97 6.29
CA ALA A 196 2.41 11.26 6.15
C ALA A 196 2.67 12.65 5.56
N LEU A 197 1.92 13.06 4.53
CA LEU A 197 2.01 14.41 3.97
C LEU A 197 1.67 15.49 5.00
N GLU A 198 0.59 15.30 5.76
CA GLU A 198 0.16 16.24 6.80
C GLU A 198 1.22 16.42 7.90
N ASN A 199 1.88 15.33 8.28
CA ASN A 199 2.91 15.32 9.31
C ASN A 199 4.19 16.08 8.94
N THR A 200 4.41 16.38 7.65
CA THR A 200 5.60 17.13 7.21
C THR A 200 5.56 18.60 7.61
N GLY A 201 4.37 19.19 7.78
CA GLY A 201 4.19 20.63 7.95
C GLY A 201 4.45 21.48 6.70
N ASP A 202 4.80 20.87 5.55
CA ASP A 202 4.94 21.59 4.26
C ASP A 202 3.55 21.87 3.67
N LYS A 203 3.25 23.15 3.42
CA LYS A 203 1.96 23.58 2.86
C LYS A 203 1.65 22.94 1.51
N ARG A 204 2.65 22.71 0.65
CA ARG A 204 2.44 22.06 -0.66
C ARG A 204 1.99 20.61 -0.49
N TYR A 205 2.57 19.91 0.48
CA TYR A 205 2.20 18.55 0.81
C TYR A 205 0.82 18.48 1.48
N GLN A 206 0.49 19.45 2.33
CA GLN A 206 -0.86 19.57 2.89
C GLN A 206 -1.92 19.80 1.80
N GLU A 207 -1.64 20.63 0.79
CA GLU A 207 -2.54 20.81 -0.36
C GLU A 207 -2.73 19.52 -1.17
N LEU A 208 -1.66 18.74 -1.38
CA LEU A 208 -1.75 17.43 -2.03
C LEU A 208 -2.56 16.43 -1.18
N ALA A 209 -2.34 16.42 0.14
CA ALA A 209 -3.07 15.58 1.09
C ALA A 209 -4.58 15.85 1.03
N GLN A 210 -4.98 17.14 1.01
CA GLN A 210 -6.39 17.53 0.88
C GLN A 210 -7.03 17.02 -0.41
N LYS A 211 -6.31 17.05 -1.54
CA LYS A 211 -6.84 16.55 -2.82
C LYS A 211 -7.02 15.03 -2.80
N TRP A 212 -6.07 14.29 -2.22
CA TRP A 212 -6.19 12.85 -2.01
C TRP A 212 -7.29 12.49 -1.03
N GLN A 213 -7.47 13.28 0.03
CA GLN A 213 -8.56 13.14 1.00
C GLN A 213 -9.92 13.26 0.32
N VAL A 214 -10.10 14.21 -0.61
CA VAL A 214 -11.35 14.34 -1.39
C VAL A 214 -11.63 13.07 -2.21
N TRP A 215 -10.63 12.52 -2.90
CA TRP A 215 -10.80 11.26 -3.64
C TRP A 215 -11.16 10.10 -2.69
N MET A 216 -10.42 9.97 -1.57
CA MET A 216 -10.63 8.90 -0.61
C MET A 216 -12.02 9.01 0.06
N ASP A 217 -12.45 10.21 0.41
CA ASP A 217 -13.77 10.47 1.01
C ASP A 217 -14.92 10.15 0.05
N TYR A 218 -14.73 10.35 -1.26
CA TYR A 218 -15.72 9.95 -2.24
C TYR A 218 -16.00 8.44 -2.18
N THR A 219 -14.97 7.61 -2.03
CA THR A 219 -15.14 6.15 -1.91
C THR A 219 -15.97 5.74 -0.68
N LYS A 220 -15.95 6.54 0.41
CA LYS A 220 -16.77 6.29 1.60
C LYS A 220 -18.26 6.38 1.29
N THR A 221 -18.64 7.28 0.38
CA THR A 221 -20.04 7.52 -0.01
C THR A 221 -20.60 6.45 -0.93
N THR A 222 -19.74 5.69 -1.62
CA THR A 222 -20.12 4.69 -2.63
C THR A 222 -19.90 3.26 -2.16
N ALA A 223 -18.97 3.01 -1.23
CA ALA A 223 -18.54 1.68 -0.77
C ALA A 223 -19.71 0.74 -0.45
N ALA A 224 -20.59 1.14 0.48
CA ALA A 224 -21.69 0.27 0.90
C ALA A 224 -22.70 0.01 -0.22
N LYS A 225 -23.00 1.02 -1.05
CA LYS A 225 -23.93 0.86 -2.17
C LYS A 225 -23.41 -0.14 -3.20
N ILE A 226 -22.12 -0.12 -3.47
CA ILE A 226 -21.49 -0.98 -4.47
C ILE A 226 -21.29 -2.39 -3.91
N PHE A 227 -20.64 -2.53 -2.76
CA PHE A 227 -20.09 -3.80 -2.28
C PHE A 227 -20.92 -4.52 -1.20
N TYR A 228 -21.73 -3.81 -0.42
CA TYR A 228 -22.47 -4.40 0.70
C TYR A 228 -23.84 -4.92 0.26
N LYS A 229 -24.13 -6.21 0.50
CA LYS A 229 -25.41 -6.86 0.11
C LYS A 229 -26.31 -7.20 1.30
N GLY A 230 -26.05 -6.58 2.45
CA GLY A 230 -26.80 -6.82 3.68
C GLY A 230 -26.38 -8.09 4.41
N ASN A 231 -26.78 -8.20 5.67
CA ASN A 231 -26.54 -9.38 6.52
C ASN A 231 -25.04 -9.76 6.62
N GLY A 232 -24.16 -8.76 6.61
CA GLY A 232 -22.70 -8.96 6.70
C GLY A 232 -22.03 -9.35 5.38
N ARG A 233 -22.79 -9.59 4.30
CA ARG A 233 -22.24 -10.05 3.02
C ARG A 233 -21.59 -8.92 2.25
N VAL A 234 -20.31 -9.08 1.95
CA VAL A 234 -19.49 -8.16 1.14
C VAL A 234 -18.98 -8.95 -0.06
N CYS A 235 -19.27 -8.51 -1.29
CA CYS A 235 -18.85 -9.24 -2.49
C CYS A 235 -17.34 -9.15 -2.69
N THR A 236 -16.71 -10.24 -3.14
CA THR A 236 -15.31 -10.24 -3.64
C THR A 236 -15.16 -9.36 -4.87
N VAL A 237 -16.05 -9.57 -5.85
CA VAL A 237 -16.14 -8.82 -7.11
C VAL A 237 -17.58 -8.39 -7.33
N ILE A 238 -17.74 -7.15 -7.80
CA ILE A 238 -19.02 -6.58 -8.19
C ILE A 238 -19.13 -6.51 -9.70
N ASP A 239 -20.22 -7.07 -10.23
CA ASP A 239 -20.73 -6.79 -11.57
C ASP A 239 -21.50 -5.46 -11.54
N ILE A 240 -21.04 -4.53 -12.37
CA ILE A 240 -21.62 -3.21 -12.61
C ILE A 240 -22.48 -3.31 -13.88
N LYS A 241 -23.68 -2.75 -13.90
CA LYS A 241 -24.51 -2.83 -15.11
C LYS A 241 -23.93 -2.03 -16.28
N ASP A 242 -23.45 -0.82 -16.02
CA ASP A 242 -22.75 0.01 -17.00
C ASP A 242 -21.81 0.98 -16.29
N GLN A 243 -20.50 0.78 -16.44
CA GLN A 243 -19.46 1.61 -15.84
C GLN A 243 -19.51 3.09 -16.28
N SER A 244 -20.19 3.39 -17.39
CA SER A 244 -20.34 4.77 -17.91
C SER A 244 -21.46 5.53 -17.20
N LEU A 245 -22.38 4.82 -16.54
CA LEU A 245 -23.48 5.44 -15.79
C LEU A 245 -23.01 5.80 -14.37
N PRO A 246 -23.33 7.02 -13.88
CA PRO A 246 -23.05 7.37 -12.49
C PRO A 246 -23.63 6.39 -11.48
N VAL A 247 -23.02 6.27 -10.29
CA VAL A 247 -23.42 5.34 -9.22
C VAL A 247 -24.91 5.42 -8.86
N ASN A 248 -25.48 6.63 -8.92
CA ASN A 248 -26.87 6.90 -8.56
C ASN A 248 -27.81 7.02 -9.76
N HIS A 249 -27.35 6.68 -10.97
CA HIS A 249 -28.21 6.67 -12.14
C HIS A 249 -29.35 5.64 -11.95
N PRO A 250 -30.61 5.95 -12.32
CA PRO A 250 -31.74 5.04 -12.16
C PRO A 250 -31.54 3.67 -12.82
N ASP A 251 -30.84 3.64 -13.95
CA ASP A 251 -30.53 2.40 -14.68
C ASP A 251 -29.28 1.67 -14.19
N GLN A 252 -28.57 2.18 -13.18
CA GLN A 252 -27.38 1.53 -12.63
C GLN A 252 -27.75 0.42 -11.63
N SER A 253 -26.99 -0.68 -11.62
CA SER A 253 -27.12 -1.73 -10.61
C SER A 253 -25.79 -2.41 -10.32
N TYR A 254 -25.68 -2.97 -9.12
CA TYR A 254 -24.48 -3.64 -8.61
C TYR A 254 -24.82 -5.00 -8.04
N LEU A 255 -24.24 -6.08 -8.56
CA LEU A 255 -24.48 -7.46 -8.13
C LEU A 255 -23.16 -8.09 -7.70
N CYS A 256 -23.17 -9.02 -6.73
CA CYS A 256 -21.99 -9.87 -6.56
C CYS A 256 -21.89 -10.75 -7.80
N GLU A 257 -20.70 -10.84 -8.39
CA GLU A 257 -20.44 -11.71 -9.54
C GLU A 257 -20.63 -13.19 -9.18
N THR A 258 -20.10 -13.57 -8.00
CA THR A 258 -20.19 -14.94 -7.49
C THR A 258 -20.86 -14.96 -6.10
N LYS A 259 -20.94 -16.16 -5.51
CA LYS A 259 -21.37 -16.32 -4.12
C LYS A 259 -20.23 -16.05 -3.12
N ASP A 260 -19.00 -15.88 -3.62
CA ASP A 260 -17.82 -15.67 -2.79
C ASP A 260 -17.88 -14.30 -2.13
N LEU A 261 -17.41 -14.23 -0.89
CA LEU A 261 -17.48 -13.04 -0.06
C LEU A 261 -16.08 -12.66 0.44
N LEU A 262 -15.92 -11.41 0.86
CA LEU A 262 -14.77 -11.00 1.68
C LEU A 262 -15.00 -11.42 3.15
N ASP A 263 -15.19 -12.72 3.38
CA ASP A 263 -15.55 -13.28 4.68
C ASP A 263 -14.36 -13.93 5.44
N ASP A 264 -13.17 -13.98 4.86
CA ASP A 264 -11.98 -14.58 5.47
C ASP A 264 -11.07 -13.55 6.19
N PRO A 265 -10.10 -14.00 7.02
CA PRO A 265 -9.18 -13.12 7.74
C PRO A 265 -7.91 -12.74 6.93
N PHE A 266 -7.95 -12.78 5.59
CA PHE A 266 -6.80 -12.41 4.74
C PHE A 266 -6.94 -10.97 4.22
N GLU A 267 -6.42 -10.69 3.02
CA GLU A 267 -6.34 -9.33 2.47
C GLU A 267 -7.72 -8.68 2.27
N GLY A 268 -8.79 -9.47 2.10
CA GLY A 268 -10.15 -8.95 2.00
C GLY A 268 -10.66 -8.25 3.28
N GLU A 269 -10.06 -8.54 4.44
CA GLU A 269 -10.52 -8.02 5.72
C GLU A 269 -10.39 -6.50 5.84
N ILE A 270 -9.38 -5.90 5.22
CA ILE A 270 -9.19 -4.44 5.30
C ILE A 270 -10.29 -3.65 4.58
N PHE A 271 -10.97 -4.23 3.58
CA PHE A 271 -12.17 -3.64 3.00
C PHE A 271 -13.39 -3.78 3.94
N THR A 272 -13.44 -4.83 4.78
CA THR A 272 -14.44 -4.96 5.85
C THR A 272 -14.31 -3.80 6.83
N PHE A 273 -13.09 -3.44 7.22
CA PHE A 273 -12.85 -2.26 8.07
C PHE A 273 -13.29 -0.95 7.39
N TRP A 274 -13.05 -0.79 6.08
CA TRP A 274 -13.49 0.39 5.34
C TRP A 274 -15.00 0.58 5.42
N LEU A 275 -15.77 -0.50 5.18
CA LEU A 275 -17.23 -0.50 5.31
C LEU A 275 -17.68 -0.24 6.75
N GLN A 276 -17.05 -0.86 7.74
CA GLN A 276 -17.38 -0.67 9.14
C GLN A 276 -17.23 0.79 9.59
N PHE A 277 -16.11 1.42 9.24
CA PHE A 277 -15.80 2.76 9.73
C PHE A 277 -16.49 3.85 8.90
N PHE A 278 -16.56 3.67 7.59
CA PHE A 278 -16.92 4.76 6.68
C PHE A 278 -18.13 4.50 5.79
N GLY A 279 -18.57 3.24 5.65
CA GLY A 279 -19.68 2.87 4.77
C GLY A 279 -21.07 3.26 5.25
N GLY A 280 -21.21 4.00 6.35
CA GLY A 280 -22.51 4.42 6.88
C GLY A 280 -23.41 3.26 7.39
N LEU A 281 -22.83 2.09 7.67
CA LEU A 281 -23.57 0.90 8.08
C LEU A 281 -24.22 1.04 9.45
N SER A 282 -25.37 0.36 9.64
CA SER A 282 -26.05 0.29 10.93
C SER A 282 -25.22 -0.52 11.96
N LYS A 283 -25.49 -0.34 13.25
CA LYS A 283 -24.83 -1.15 14.31
C LYS A 283 -25.08 -2.66 14.11
N ALA A 284 -26.26 -3.03 13.62
CA ALA A 284 -26.60 -4.42 13.32
C ALA A 284 -25.77 -4.95 12.16
N ASP A 285 -25.63 -4.18 11.08
CA ASP A 285 -24.83 -4.55 9.91
C ASP A 285 -23.35 -4.66 10.24
N LYS A 286 -22.80 -3.73 11.03
CA LYS A 286 -21.41 -3.80 11.52
C LYS A 286 -21.16 -5.07 12.33
N LYS A 287 -22.11 -5.47 13.19
CA LYS A 287 -22.02 -6.76 13.89
C LYS A 287 -22.11 -7.94 12.92
N ALA A 288 -22.99 -7.85 11.93
CA ALA A 288 -23.18 -8.91 10.93
C ALA A 288 -21.93 -9.12 10.08
N LEU A 289 -21.16 -8.07 9.74
CA LEU A 289 -19.86 -8.19 9.06
C LEU A 289 -18.95 -9.18 9.79
N TRP A 290 -18.80 -9.04 11.11
CA TRP A 290 -17.95 -9.96 11.89
C TRP A 290 -18.58 -11.32 12.09
N GLU A 291 -19.90 -11.40 12.21
CA GLU A 291 -20.60 -12.68 12.41
C GLU A 291 -20.38 -13.62 11.23
N VAL A 292 -20.50 -13.14 9.99
CA VAL A 292 -20.30 -13.98 8.81
C VAL A 292 -18.85 -14.41 8.62
N LYS A 293 -17.89 -13.63 9.15
CA LYS A 293 -16.45 -13.92 9.03
C LYS A 293 -15.94 -15.00 9.98
N LYS A 294 -16.64 -15.21 11.12
CA LYS A 294 -16.16 -16.07 12.21
C LYS A 294 -15.82 -17.49 11.77
N SER A 295 -16.57 -18.08 10.85
CA SER A 295 -16.32 -19.46 10.43
C SER A 295 -15.03 -19.65 9.64
N GLN A 296 -14.49 -18.57 9.05
CA GLN A 296 -13.23 -18.61 8.31
C GLN A 296 -12.00 -18.40 9.22
N LEU A 297 -12.20 -17.86 10.43
CA LEU A 297 -11.12 -17.68 11.41
C LEU A 297 -10.91 -18.98 12.21
N VAL A 298 -10.05 -19.85 11.67
CA VAL A 298 -9.82 -21.21 12.20
C VAL A 298 -8.42 -21.35 12.77
N SER A 299 -8.33 -21.83 14.01
CA SER A 299 -7.07 -22.25 14.65
C SER A 299 -6.73 -23.67 14.22
N VAL A 300 -5.51 -23.90 13.75
CA VAL A 300 -4.97 -25.23 13.40
C VAL A 300 -3.54 -25.36 13.91
N ASP A 301 -3.07 -26.58 14.16
CA ASP A 301 -1.69 -26.82 14.56
C ASP A 301 -0.86 -27.27 13.36
N TYR A 302 0.25 -26.59 13.12
CA TYR A 302 1.30 -27.08 12.23
C TYR A 302 2.13 -28.14 12.97
N GLU A 303 2.18 -29.35 12.40
CA GLU A 303 2.95 -30.47 12.92
C GLU A 303 3.61 -31.24 11.77
N MET A 304 4.94 -31.31 11.77
CA MET A 304 5.71 -32.08 10.81
C MET A 304 7.02 -32.59 11.42
N GLY A 305 7.12 -33.91 11.65
CA GLY A 305 8.30 -34.51 12.28
C GLY A 305 8.47 -34.03 13.72
N GLU A 306 9.66 -33.51 14.05
CA GLU A 306 9.96 -32.91 15.37
C GLU A 306 9.52 -31.44 15.49
N PHE A 307 8.97 -30.84 14.42
CA PHE A 307 8.51 -29.45 14.42
C PHE A 307 7.00 -29.39 14.66
N GLY A 308 6.58 -29.00 15.87
CA GLY A 308 5.18 -28.84 16.25
C GLY A 308 4.87 -29.37 17.67
N PRO A 309 3.66 -29.12 18.19
CA PRO A 309 2.61 -28.29 17.60
C PRO A 309 2.94 -26.81 17.64
N ILE A 310 2.72 -26.11 16.52
CA ILE A 310 2.71 -24.65 16.45
C ILE A 310 1.31 -24.22 16.01
N THR A 311 0.54 -23.66 16.94
CA THR A 311 -0.80 -23.15 16.65
C THR A 311 -0.72 -21.92 15.76
N VAL A 312 -1.45 -21.96 14.64
CA VAL A 312 -1.51 -20.89 13.63
C VAL A 312 -2.95 -20.63 13.19
N GLN A 313 -3.18 -19.46 12.60
CA GLN A 313 -4.38 -19.22 11.80
C GLN A 313 -4.28 -20.04 10.52
N LYS A 314 -5.33 -20.81 10.19
CA LYS A 314 -5.40 -21.59 8.94
C LYS A 314 -5.33 -20.64 7.74
N GLY A 315 -4.48 -20.96 6.76
CA GLY A 315 -4.45 -20.30 5.44
C GLY A 315 -5.60 -20.70 4.52
N LEU A 316 -5.65 -20.09 3.33
CA LEU A 316 -6.54 -20.47 2.21
C LEU A 316 -6.21 -21.86 1.65
#